data_AF-A0A1I4Z5X8-F1
#
_entry.id   AF-A0A1I4Z5X8-F1
#
_cell.length_a   1.000
_cell.length_b   1.000
_cell.length_c   1.000
_cell.angle_alpha   90.00
_cell.angle_beta   90.00
_cell.angle_gamma   90.00
#
_symmetry.space_group_name_H-M   'P 1'
#
loop_
_entity.id
_entity.type
_entity.pdbx_description
1 polymer ?
#
loop_
_entity_poly.entity_id
_entity_poly.type
_entity_poly.pdbx_seq_one_letter_code
_entity_poly.pdbx_strand_id
1 'polypeptide(L)'
;MSIDKQILHKLQLIEAAMKTAGLWQNYPPKPESFESTEPFSIDTMSAEEWLQWVLIPRMRALIDQKASLPTAFAIAPYFEEVYKEEVERYLPLLEHLCALDNLFTGNLFTGNAFTQDI
;
A
#
# COMPACT_ATOMS: atom_id res chain seq x y z
N MET A 1 -10.80 -1.40 -17.46
CA MET A 1 -10.75 -0.67 -16.17
C MET A 1 -9.33 -0.19 -15.99
N SER A 2 -9.09 1.10 -15.74
CA SER A 2 -7.74 1.64 -15.54
C SER A 2 -7.12 1.05 -14.26
N ILE A 3 -5.81 0.83 -14.27
CA ILE A 3 -5.05 0.31 -13.13
C ILE A 3 -5.25 1.17 -11.88
N ASP A 4 -5.35 2.48 -12.08
CA ASP A 4 -5.62 3.48 -11.05
C ASP A 4 -6.88 3.16 -10.25
N LYS A 5 -7.97 2.81 -10.96
CA LYS A 5 -9.24 2.42 -10.33
C LYS A 5 -9.11 1.12 -9.56
N GLN A 6 -8.29 0.19 -10.04
CA GLN A 6 -8.03 -1.05 -9.31
C GLN A 6 -7.28 -0.77 -8.01
N ILE A 7 -6.24 0.06 -8.05
CA ILE A 7 -5.47 0.45 -6.86
C ILE A 7 -6.41 1.14 -5.85
N LEU A 8 -7.18 2.14 -6.28
CA LEU A 8 -8.15 2.81 -5.41
C LEU A 8 -9.15 1.84 -4.79
N HIS A 9 -9.66 0.89 -5.57
CA HIS A 9 -10.56 -0.14 -5.07
C HIS A 9 -9.89 -1.05 -4.02
N LYS A 10 -8.63 -1.46 -4.26
CA LYS A 10 -7.86 -2.24 -3.27
C LYS A 10 -7.63 -1.45 -1.99
N LEU A 11 -7.28 -0.16 -2.07
CA LEU A 11 -7.13 0.69 -0.89
C LEU A 11 -8.41 0.73 -0.04
N GLN A 12 -9.59 0.76 -0.68
CA GLN A 12 -10.86 0.70 0.05
C GLN A 12 -11.12 -0.66 0.71
N LEU A 13 -10.76 -1.77 0.05
CA LEU A 13 -10.86 -3.10 0.64
C LEU A 13 -9.91 -3.25 1.85
N ILE A 14 -8.69 -2.73 1.73
CA ILE A 14 -7.71 -2.70 2.82
C ILE A 14 -8.25 -1.90 4.01
N GLU A 15 -8.80 -0.70 3.78
CA GLU A 15 -9.46 0.10 4.82
C GLU A 15 -10.60 -0.68 5.50
N ALA A 16 -11.45 -1.36 4.73
CA ALA A 16 -12.55 -2.16 5.29
C ALA A 16 -12.04 -3.34 6.13
N ALA A 17 -10.98 -4.02 5.66
CA ALA A 17 -10.35 -5.12 6.38
C ALA A 17 -9.71 -4.64 7.69
N MET A 18 -9.01 -3.50 7.68
CA MET A 18 -8.46 -2.89 8.90
C MET A 18 -9.56 -2.52 9.90
N LYS A 19 -10.66 -1.91 9.43
CA LYS A 19 -11.81 -1.56 10.29
C LYS A 19 -12.43 -2.81 10.91
N THR A 20 -12.54 -3.89 10.15
CA THR A 20 -13.08 -5.18 10.63
C THR A 20 -12.12 -5.84 11.63
N ALA A 21 -10.81 -5.77 11.39
CA ALA A 21 -9.81 -6.34 12.27
C ALA A 21 -9.62 -5.55 13.58
N GLY A 22 -10.03 -4.27 13.59
CA GLY A 22 -9.85 -3.34 14.71
C GLY A 22 -8.53 -2.56 14.68
N LEU A 23 -7.81 -2.58 13.55
CA LEU A 23 -6.55 -1.86 13.34
C LEU A 23 -6.73 -0.41 12.88
N TRP A 24 -7.95 -0.06 12.47
CA TRP A 24 -8.25 1.28 11.96
C TRP A 24 -8.17 2.32 13.08
N GLN A 25 -7.29 3.30 12.92
CA GLN A 25 -7.10 4.35 13.92
C GLN A 25 -7.98 5.55 13.60
N ASN A 26 -8.63 6.09 14.63
CA ASN A 26 -9.45 7.29 14.48
C ASN A 26 -8.62 8.59 14.59
N TYR A 27 -7.43 8.48 15.19
CA TYR A 27 -6.53 9.61 15.40
C TYR A 27 -5.28 9.43 14.57
N PRO A 28 -4.82 10.49 13.88
CA PRO A 28 -3.54 10.44 13.19
C PRO A 28 -2.38 10.32 14.19
N PRO A 29 -1.27 9.68 13.81
CA PRO A 29 -0.05 9.68 14.60
C PRO A 29 0.48 11.11 14.74
N LYS A 30 1.43 11.29 15.65
CA LYS A 30 2.06 12.59 15.85
C LYS A 30 2.69 13.09 14.53
N PRO A 31 2.70 14.41 14.29
CA PRO A 31 3.35 14.97 13.09
C PRO A 31 4.82 14.51 12.98
N GLU A 32 5.51 14.38 14.12
CA GLU A 32 6.87 13.86 14.24
C GLU A 32 7.03 12.46 13.63
N SER A 33 5.99 11.62 13.67
CA SER A 33 6.03 10.27 13.08
C SER A 33 6.09 10.31 11.55
N PHE A 34 5.50 11.33 10.93
CA PHE A 34 5.57 11.54 9.48
C PHE A 34 6.91 12.12 9.02
N GLU A 35 7.67 12.72 9.95
CA GLU A 35 8.99 13.28 9.68
C GLU A 35 10.10 12.22 9.69
N SER A 36 9.74 10.93 9.90
CA SER A 36 10.70 9.84 9.90
C SER A 36 11.41 9.69 8.56
N THR A 37 12.74 9.67 8.61
CA THR A 37 13.62 9.47 7.46
C THR A 37 13.80 8.01 7.08
N GLU A 38 13.30 7.08 7.90
CA GLU A 38 13.43 5.65 7.66
C GLU A 38 12.40 5.14 6.65
N PRO A 39 12.75 4.12 5.84
CA PRO A 39 11.80 3.49 4.95
C PRO A 39 10.62 2.92 5.76
N PHE A 40 9.40 3.18 5.30
CA PHE A 40 8.14 2.77 5.96
C PHE A 40 7.91 3.35 7.37
N SER A 41 8.68 4.36 7.79
CA SER A 41 8.57 4.99 9.12
C SER A 41 8.57 3.98 10.29
N ILE A 42 9.33 2.89 10.15
CA ILE A 42 9.35 1.77 11.10
C ILE A 42 9.83 2.14 12.51
N ASP A 43 10.62 3.20 12.65
CA ASP A 43 11.10 3.70 13.95
C ASP A 43 10.05 4.51 14.71
N THR A 44 9.19 5.24 14.00
CA THR A 44 8.32 6.26 14.61
C THR A 44 6.83 5.92 14.57
N MET A 45 6.44 4.86 13.85
CA MET A 45 5.04 4.56 13.56
C MET A 45 4.81 3.06 13.41
N SER A 46 3.65 2.59 13.88
CA SER A 46 3.25 1.18 13.73
C SER A 46 2.87 0.88 12.28
N ALA A 47 2.99 -0.39 11.87
CA ALA A 47 2.70 -0.82 10.49
C ALA A 47 1.28 -0.41 10.03
N GLU A 48 0.27 -0.58 10.87
CA GLU A 48 -1.12 -0.15 10.61
C GLU A 48 -1.31 1.36 10.49
N GLU A 49 -0.58 2.15 11.28
CA GLU A 49 -0.62 3.61 11.22
C GLU A 49 0.00 4.09 9.90
N TRP A 50 1.14 3.51 9.52
CA TRP A 50 1.77 3.78 8.24
C TRP A 50 0.85 3.47 7.07
N LEU A 51 0.12 2.36 7.17
CA LEU A 51 -0.73 1.92 6.09
C LEU A 51 -1.91 2.88 5.85
N GLN A 52 -2.60 3.31 6.90
CA GLN A 52 -3.75 4.19 6.72
C GLN A 52 -3.35 5.66 6.43
N TRP A 53 -2.27 6.15 7.05
CA TRP A 53 -1.91 7.57 7.03
C TRP A 53 -0.81 7.92 6.03
N VAL A 54 0.02 6.97 5.61
CA VAL A 54 1.03 7.19 4.58
C VAL A 54 0.62 6.52 3.28
N LEU A 55 0.35 5.22 3.29
CA LEU A 55 0.12 4.48 2.05
C LEU A 55 -1.14 4.95 1.30
N ILE A 56 -2.30 4.99 1.96
CA ILE A 56 -3.57 5.38 1.31
C ILE A 56 -3.49 6.78 0.65
N PRO A 57 -3.13 7.86 1.38
CA PRO A 57 -3.05 9.19 0.78
C PRO A 57 -1.92 9.30 -0.25
N ARG A 58 -0.77 8.65 -0.03
CA ARG A 58 0.35 8.64 -0.98
C ARG A 58 -0.04 8.00 -2.31
N MET A 59 -0.73 6.87 -2.28
CA MET A 59 -1.19 6.20 -3.50
C MET A 59 -2.25 7.01 -4.24
N ARG A 60 -3.18 7.65 -3.51
CA ARG A 60 -4.13 8.59 -4.12
C ARG A 60 -3.44 9.76 -4.80
N ALA A 61 -2.44 10.36 -4.15
CA ALA A 61 -1.68 11.46 -4.73
C ALA A 61 -0.89 11.03 -5.97
N LEU A 62 -0.30 9.83 -5.99
CA LEU A 62 0.39 9.31 -7.18
C LEU A 62 -0.55 9.15 -8.36
N ILE A 63 -1.75 8.60 -8.11
CA ILE A 63 -2.79 8.41 -9.13
C ILE A 63 -3.31 9.75 -9.65
N ASP A 64 -3.63 10.68 -8.74
CA ASP A 64 -4.14 12.02 -9.09
C ASP A 64 -3.14 12.79 -9.95
N GLN A 65 -1.85 12.71 -9.59
CA GLN A 65 -0.75 13.32 -10.33
C GLN A 65 -0.39 12.57 -11.62
N LYS A 66 -1.01 11.42 -11.90
CA LYS A 66 -0.63 10.48 -12.98
C LYS A 66 0.88 10.17 -12.97
N ALA A 67 1.46 10.14 -11.78
CA ALA A 67 2.87 9.85 -11.61
C ALA A 67 3.14 8.38 -11.91
N SER A 68 4.37 8.06 -12.32
CA SER A 68 4.78 6.67 -12.46
C SER A 68 4.66 5.95 -11.12
N LEU A 69 3.90 4.86 -11.11
CA LEU A 69 3.75 4.03 -9.92
C LEU A 69 5.11 3.42 -9.56
N PRO A 70 5.44 3.31 -8.26
CA PRO A 70 6.69 2.70 -7.82
C PRO A 70 6.81 1.27 -8.33
N THR A 71 7.92 0.98 -9.00
CA THR A 71 8.20 -0.34 -9.62
C THR A 71 8.66 -1.39 -8.61
N ALA A 72 9.14 -0.95 -7.44
CA ALA A 72 9.54 -1.80 -6.32
C ALA A 72 8.67 -1.43 -5.12
N PHE A 73 7.45 -1.97 -5.10
CA PHE A 73 6.51 -1.83 -3.99
C PHE A 73 6.16 -3.25 -3.53
N ALA A 74 6.57 -3.57 -2.30
CA ALA A 74 6.37 -4.87 -1.66
C ALA A 74 6.15 -4.64 -0.17
N ILE A 75 4.89 -4.57 0.26
CA ILE A 75 4.55 -4.39 1.68
C ILE A 75 4.00 -5.66 2.31
N ALA A 76 3.31 -6.51 1.55
CA ALA A 76 2.78 -7.78 2.01
C ALA A 76 3.77 -8.59 2.89
N PRO A 77 5.03 -8.86 2.47
CA PRO A 77 5.95 -9.66 3.29
C PRO A 77 6.26 -9.01 4.64
N TYR A 78 6.37 -7.68 4.69
CA TYR A 78 6.60 -6.96 5.95
C TYR A 78 5.41 -7.12 6.91
N PHE A 79 4.19 -6.97 6.40
CA PHE A 79 2.98 -7.14 7.21
C PHE A 79 2.74 -8.61 7.59
N GLU A 80 3.09 -9.56 6.73
CA GLU A 80 3.05 -11.00 7.03
C GLU A 80 3.99 -11.33 8.20
N GLU A 81 5.18 -10.74 8.24
CA GLU A 81 6.11 -10.92 9.36
C GLU A 81 5.61 -10.27 10.66
N VAL A 82 5.04 -9.06 10.58
CA VAL A 82 4.46 -8.35 11.74
C VAL A 82 3.26 -9.11 12.32
N TYR A 83 2.39 -9.62 11.45
CA TYR A 83 1.17 -10.31 11.83
C TYR A 83 1.28 -11.84 11.81
N LYS A 84 2.50 -12.39 11.74
CA LYS A 84 2.72 -13.85 11.63
C LYS A 84 2.09 -14.66 12.75
N GLU A 85 1.96 -14.06 13.94
CA GLU A 85 1.39 -14.71 15.13
C GLU A 85 -0.15 -14.77 15.08
N GLU A 86 -0.78 -13.90 14.30
CA GLU A 86 -2.24 -13.78 14.16
C GLU A 86 -2.66 -13.80 12.68
N VAL A 87 -1.96 -14.58 11.87
CA VAL A 87 -2.14 -14.58 10.41
C VAL A 87 -3.57 -14.90 10.00
N GLU A 88 -4.27 -15.77 10.74
CA GLU A 88 -5.66 -16.14 10.45
C GLU A 88 -6.62 -14.96 10.62
N ARG A 89 -6.34 -14.09 11.60
CA ARG A 89 -7.14 -12.90 11.87
C ARG A 89 -6.90 -11.79 10.85
N TYR A 90 -5.65 -11.64 10.42
CA TYR A 90 -5.23 -10.62 9.46
C TYR A 90 -5.18 -11.13 8.01
N LEU A 91 -5.53 -12.40 7.76
CA LEU A 91 -5.54 -13.03 6.45
C LEU A 91 -6.22 -12.17 5.36
N PRO A 92 -7.46 -11.66 5.54
CA PRO A 92 -8.11 -10.85 4.51
C PRO A 92 -7.35 -9.54 4.23
N LEU A 93 -6.74 -8.95 5.27
CA LEU A 93 -5.90 -7.76 5.10
C LEU A 93 -4.66 -8.11 4.28
N LEU A 94 -3.92 -9.15 4.66
CA LEU A 94 -2.71 -9.61 3.98
C LEU A 94 -2.98 -9.99 2.52
N GLU A 95 -4.10 -10.65 2.22
CA GLU A 95 -4.51 -10.94 0.85
C GLU A 95 -4.73 -9.68 0.03
N HIS A 96 -5.36 -8.65 0.60
CA HIS A 96 -5.54 -7.37 -0.08
C HIS A 96 -4.23 -6.63 -0.30
N LEU A 97 -3.28 -6.72 0.63
CA LEU A 97 -1.93 -6.16 0.50
C LEU A 97 -1.13 -6.87 -0.60
N CYS A 98 -1.12 -8.20 -0.60
CA CYS A 98 -0.47 -8.98 -1.64
C CYS A 98 -1.10 -8.73 -3.02
N ALA A 99 -2.43 -8.66 -3.09
CA ALA A 99 -3.13 -8.29 -4.31
C ALA A 99 -2.79 -6.87 -4.77
N LEU A 100 -2.58 -5.93 -3.84
CA LEU A 100 -2.13 -4.57 -4.14
C LEU A 100 -0.70 -4.59 -4.70
N ASP A 101 0.25 -5.26 -4.04
CA ASP A 101 1.64 -5.42 -4.50
C ASP A 101 1.72 -6.04 -5.90
N ASN A 102 0.86 -7.03 -6.18
CA ASN A 102 0.77 -7.65 -7.50
C ASN A 102 0.34 -6.67 -8.61
N LEU A 103 -0.44 -5.62 -8.28
CA LEU A 103 -0.78 -4.57 -9.25
C LEU A 103 0.42 -3.69 -9.60
N PHE A 104 1.36 -3.52 -8.67
CA PHE A 104 2.59 -2.75 -8.90
C PHE A 104 3.62 -3.58 -9.68
N THR A 105 3.86 -4.84 -9.28
CA THR A 105 4.82 -5.71 -9.98
C THR A 105 4.34 -6.12 -11.38
N GLY A 106 3.02 -6.27 -11.59
CA GLY A 106 2.44 -6.63 -12.89
C GLY A 106 2.64 -5.57 -13.96
N ASN A 107 3.02 -4.34 -13.58
CA ASN A 107 3.30 -3.24 -14.50
C ASN A 107 4.72 -3.29 -15.11
N LEU A 108 5.59 -4.20 -14.65
CA LEU A 108 6.94 -4.40 -15.22
C LEU A 108 6.94 -4.93 -16.67
N PHE A 109 5.78 -5.33 -17.20
CA PHE A 109 5.66 -5.80 -18.59
C PHE A 109 5.07 -4.78 -19.57
N THR A 110 4.72 -3.56 -19.15
CA THR A 110 4.18 -2.53 -20.07
C THR A 110 5.10 -1.32 -20.17
N GLY A 111 6.34 -1.56 -20.55
CA GLY A 111 7.32 -0.53 -20.85
C GLY A 111 8.41 -1.14 -21.70
N ASN A 112 8.09 -1.42 -22.96
CA ASN A 112 8.97 -1.44 -24.15
C ASN A 112 8.30 -2.24 -25.29
N ALA A 113 7.10 -1.84 -25.70
CA ALA A 113 6.73 -2.03 -27.10
C ALA A 113 7.28 -0.81 -27.83
N PHE A 114 8.44 -1.00 -28.45
CA PHE A 114 9.14 -0.09 -29.33
C PHE A 114 8.16 0.81 -30.12
N THR A 115 8.08 2.09 -29.76
CA THR A 115 7.83 3.12 -30.75
C THR A 115 9.05 3.13 -31.66
N GLN A 116 9.02 2.31 -32.71
CA GLN A 116 9.86 2.56 -33.87
C GLN A 116 9.10 3.56 -34.73
N ASP A 117 9.46 4.82 -34.49
CA ASP A 117 9.39 5.88 -35.49
C ASP A 117 10.32 5.49 -36.65
N ILE A 118 9.87 5.82 -37.88
CA ILE A 118 10.46 5.60 -39.22
C ILE A 118 10.07 4.30 -39.94
#